data_AF-A0A1V5UGK9-F1
#
_entry.id   AF-A0A1V5UGK9-F1
#
_cell.length_a   1.000
_cell.length_b   1.000
_cell.length_c   1.000
_cell.angle_alpha   90.00
_cell.angle_beta   90.00
_cell.angle_gamma   90.00
#
_symmetry.space_group_name_H-M   'P 1'
#
loop_
_entity.id
_entity.type
_entity.pdbx_description
1 polymer ?
#
loop_
_entity_poly.entity_id
_entity_poly.type
_entity_poly.pdbx_seq_one_letter_code
_entity_poly.pdbx_strand_id
1 'polypeptide(L)'
;MLVSEAKIREKFYNQNRQNGAKQRSRKELKAMFTADRRKKEGVRASANVQRGSARKFNRVLDLIRGKALNEALAIVKFTPTRAARLIEKVVLSAKANAENTRNWDAENLIVHRAYVEQGPTIPRIRPMSMGRVGRIRKRTCSTYIVLTEKQEKQTVTAKKDNETKKETK
;
A
#
# COMPACT_ATOMS: atom_id res chain seq x y z
N MET A 1 7.66 56.06 -11.50
CA MET A 1 7.51 54.94 -10.54
C MET A 1 6.26 54.08 -10.84
N LEU A 2 6.05 53.66 -12.10
CA LEU A 2 4.94 52.77 -12.47
C LEU A 2 5.38 51.63 -13.42
N VAL A 3 6.70 51.47 -13.64
CA VAL A 3 7.24 50.55 -14.66
C VAL A 3 8.01 49.37 -14.02
N SER A 4 8.26 49.39 -12.70
CA SER A 4 8.92 48.31 -11.96
C SER A 4 7.95 47.27 -11.38
N GLU A 5 6.69 47.62 -11.10
CA GLU A 5 5.71 46.68 -10.54
C GLU A 5 5.06 45.78 -11.60
N ALA A 6 4.84 46.29 -12.83
CA ALA A 6 4.24 45.50 -13.92
C ALA A 6 5.14 44.33 -14.37
N LYS A 7 6.46 44.52 -14.41
CA LYS A 7 7.44 43.48 -14.77
C LYS A 7 7.61 42.42 -13.70
N ILE A 8 7.49 42.79 -12.41
CA ILE A 8 7.54 41.84 -11.29
C ILE A 8 6.24 41.04 -11.22
N ARG A 9 5.09 41.68 -11.45
CA ARG A 9 3.77 41.03 -11.48
C ARG A 9 3.60 40.11 -12.68
N GLU A 10 4.14 40.46 -13.86
CA GLU A 10 4.24 39.55 -15.01
C GLU A 10 5.20 38.38 -14.78
N LYS A 11 6.36 38.59 -14.14
CA LYS A 11 7.27 37.48 -13.77
C LYS A 11 6.59 36.49 -12.81
N PHE A 12 5.79 36.99 -11.87
CA PHE A 12 5.04 36.16 -10.92
C PHE A 12 3.86 35.42 -11.59
N TYR A 13 3.10 36.08 -12.47
CA TYR A 13 2.02 35.45 -13.24
C TYR A 13 2.54 34.42 -14.27
N ASN A 14 3.74 34.63 -14.84
CA ASN A 14 4.34 33.72 -15.82
C ASN A 14 5.09 32.53 -15.18
N GLN A 15 5.59 32.64 -13.95
CA GLN A 15 6.10 31.48 -13.18
C GLN A 15 4.98 30.46 -12.91
N ASN A 16 3.75 30.92 -12.63
CA ASN A 16 2.60 30.04 -12.39
C ASN A 16 1.89 29.57 -13.68
N ARG A 17 2.30 30.07 -14.86
CA ARG A 17 1.86 29.58 -16.17
C ARG A 17 2.86 28.57 -16.79
N GLN A 18 4.16 28.70 -16.47
CA GLN A 18 5.20 27.69 -16.71
C GLN A 18 5.05 26.47 -15.77
N ASN A 19 4.55 26.68 -14.55
CA ASN A 19 4.06 25.63 -13.66
C ASN A 19 2.63 25.17 -14.04
N GLY A 20 2.29 25.23 -15.33
CA GLY A 20 1.19 24.43 -15.86
C GLY A 20 1.48 23.00 -15.49
N ALA A 21 0.78 22.51 -14.45
CA ALA A 21 0.81 21.13 -14.05
C ALA A 21 0.75 20.33 -15.35
N LYS A 22 1.86 19.68 -15.71
CA LYS A 22 1.82 18.52 -16.58
C LYS A 22 0.88 17.59 -15.84
N GLN A 23 -0.42 17.68 -16.16
CA GLN A 23 -1.31 16.55 -16.06
C GLN A 23 -0.65 15.54 -16.98
N ARG A 24 0.23 14.74 -16.40
CA ARG A 24 0.91 13.63 -17.05
C ARG A 24 -0.14 12.98 -17.92
N SER A 25 0.13 12.89 -19.22
CA SER A 25 -0.89 12.41 -20.15
C SER A 25 -1.41 11.07 -19.60
N ARG A 26 -2.70 10.76 -19.79
CA ARG A 26 -3.27 9.51 -19.25
C ARG A 26 -2.45 8.28 -19.71
N LYS A 27 -1.73 8.41 -20.82
CA LYS A 27 -0.73 7.48 -21.36
C LYS A 27 0.55 7.42 -20.52
N GLU A 28 1.09 8.55 -20.06
CA GLU A 28 2.22 8.64 -19.11
C GLU A 28 1.87 8.16 -17.70
N LEU A 29 0.68 8.48 -17.16
CA LEU A 29 0.22 7.92 -15.88
C LEU A 29 0.05 6.40 -15.98
N LYS A 30 -0.48 5.90 -17.11
CA LYS A 30 -0.64 4.47 -17.37
C LYS A 30 0.70 3.78 -17.64
N ALA A 31 1.67 4.47 -18.23
CA ALA A 31 3.05 4.03 -18.43
C ALA A 31 3.85 3.99 -17.10
N MET A 32 3.72 5.00 -16.25
CA MET A 32 4.27 4.98 -14.89
C MET A 32 3.64 3.87 -14.04
N PHE A 33 2.32 3.69 -14.13
CA PHE A 33 1.61 2.63 -13.41
C PHE A 33 1.91 1.21 -13.93
N THR A 34 2.35 1.06 -15.19
CA THR A 34 2.85 -0.20 -15.75
C THR A 34 4.35 -0.40 -15.52
N ALA A 35 5.13 0.68 -15.38
CA ALA A 35 6.54 0.65 -14.99
C ALA A 35 6.72 0.25 -13.51
N ASP A 36 5.87 0.76 -12.61
CA ASP A 36 5.83 0.31 -11.20
C ASP A 36 5.40 -1.16 -11.09
N ARG A 37 4.53 -1.62 -11.99
CA ARG A 37 4.13 -3.04 -12.11
C ARG A 37 5.26 -3.93 -12.66
N ARG A 38 6.29 -3.35 -13.28
CA ARG A 38 7.46 -4.05 -13.84
C ARG A 38 8.61 -4.21 -12.84
N LYS A 39 8.68 -3.42 -11.77
CA LYS A 39 9.50 -3.77 -10.60
C LYS A 39 8.82 -4.92 -9.86
N LYS A 40 9.03 -6.14 -10.36
CA LYS A 40 8.64 -7.43 -9.77
C LYS A 40 9.41 -7.71 -8.47
N GLU A 41 9.54 -6.73 -7.59
CA GLU A 41 10.15 -6.93 -6.27
C GLU A 41 9.03 -7.43 -5.34
N GLY A 42 8.66 -8.70 -5.46
CA GLY A 42 7.76 -9.36 -4.51
C GLY A 42 6.76 -10.37 -5.07
N VAL A 43 6.22 -11.18 -4.16
CA VAL A 43 5.11 -12.11 -4.39
C VAL A 43 3.81 -11.49 -3.91
N ARG A 44 2.80 -11.52 -4.78
CA ARG A 44 1.47 -10.95 -4.52
C ARG A 44 0.47 -12.05 -4.16
N ALA A 45 -0.42 -11.73 -3.24
CA ALA A 45 -1.71 -12.38 -3.07
C ALA A 45 -2.84 -11.35 -3.02
N SER A 46 -4.02 -11.73 -3.49
CA SER A 46 -5.20 -10.88 -3.43
C SER A 46 -6.48 -11.68 -3.25
N ALA A 47 -7.41 -11.14 -2.46
CA ALA A 47 -8.78 -11.64 -2.37
C ALA A 47 -9.74 -10.55 -2.82
N ASN A 48 -10.47 -10.82 -3.90
CA ASN A 48 -11.37 -9.87 -4.52
C ASN A 48 -12.80 -10.01 -3.96
N VAL A 49 -13.51 -8.88 -3.87
CA VAL A 49 -14.95 -8.81 -3.55
C VAL A 49 -15.30 -9.41 -2.17
N GLN A 50 -14.45 -9.17 -1.18
CA GLN A 50 -14.73 -9.55 0.20
C GLN A 50 -15.83 -8.66 0.79
N ARG A 51 -16.77 -9.28 1.54
CA ARG A 51 -17.88 -8.54 2.16
C ARG A 51 -17.40 -7.82 3.42
N GLY A 52 -17.30 -6.50 3.34
CA GLY A 52 -16.85 -5.68 4.45
C GLY A 52 -16.59 -4.23 4.06
N SER A 53 -16.21 -3.42 5.04
CA SER A 53 -15.74 -2.05 4.82
C SER A 53 -14.21 -2.05 4.83
N ALA A 54 -13.60 -1.39 3.84
CA ALA A 54 -12.15 -1.25 3.74
C ALA A 54 -11.51 -0.70 5.03
N ARG A 55 -12.17 0.23 5.74
CA ARG A 55 -11.69 0.77 7.03
C ARG A 55 -11.45 -0.33 8.08
N LYS A 56 -12.33 -1.34 8.16
CA LYS A 56 -12.19 -2.43 9.13
C LYS A 56 -11.02 -3.36 8.78
N PHE A 57 -10.74 -3.55 7.50
CA PHE A 57 -9.61 -4.35 7.05
C PHE A 57 -8.29 -3.60 7.21
N ASN A 58 -8.25 -2.31 6.85
CA ASN A 58 -7.06 -1.48 7.01
C ASN A 58 -6.55 -1.49 8.46
N ARG A 59 -7.44 -1.40 9.46
CA ARG A 59 -7.04 -1.52 10.87
C ARG A 59 -6.22 -2.77 11.18
N VAL A 60 -6.51 -3.90 10.52
CA VAL A 60 -5.75 -5.15 10.70
C VAL A 60 -4.49 -5.15 9.83
N LEU A 61 -4.58 -4.65 8.59
CA LEU A 61 -3.42 -4.58 7.69
C LEU A 61 -2.32 -3.65 8.21
N ASP A 62 -2.71 -2.58 8.90
CA ASP A 62 -1.76 -1.66 9.54
C ASP A 62 -0.94 -2.37 10.63
N LEU A 63 -1.49 -3.40 11.30
CA LEU A 63 -0.78 -4.18 12.31
C LEU A 63 0.29 -5.10 11.71
N ILE A 64 0.12 -5.57 10.48
CA ILE A 64 1.04 -6.54 9.85
C ILE A 64 2.04 -5.91 8.88
N ARG A 65 1.86 -4.64 8.51
CA ARG A 65 2.72 -3.97 7.53
C ARG A 65 4.14 -3.84 8.08
N GLY A 66 5.13 -4.29 7.32
CA GLY A 66 6.55 -4.23 7.69
C GLY A 66 7.01 -5.32 8.66
N LYS A 67 6.14 -6.26 9.05
CA LYS A 67 6.49 -7.36 9.96
C LYS A 67 6.98 -8.59 9.21
N ALA A 68 7.73 -9.44 9.92
CA ALA A 68 8.09 -10.76 9.43
C ALA A 68 6.83 -11.62 9.23
N LEU A 69 6.88 -12.56 8.28
CA LEU A 69 5.71 -13.36 7.91
C LEU A 69 5.14 -14.16 9.10
N ASN A 70 6.01 -14.78 9.90
CA ASN A 70 5.61 -15.58 11.06
C ASN A 70 4.94 -14.71 12.14
N GLU A 71 5.49 -13.51 12.39
CA GLU A 71 4.90 -12.54 13.33
C GLU A 71 3.54 -12.05 12.82
N ALA A 72 3.44 -11.74 11.52
CA ALA A 72 2.18 -11.31 10.90
C ALA A 72 1.09 -12.40 11.00
N LEU A 73 1.43 -13.67 10.79
CA LEU A 73 0.51 -14.80 10.95
C LEU A 73 0.01 -14.91 12.40
N ALA A 74 0.90 -14.79 13.38
CA ALA A 74 0.52 -14.82 14.79
C ALA A 74 -0.45 -13.68 15.15
N ILE A 75 -0.14 -12.44 14.74
CA ILE A 75 -0.99 -11.27 15.00
C ILE A 75 -2.38 -11.46 14.42
N VAL A 76 -2.47 -11.89 13.16
CA VAL A 76 -3.76 -12.04 12.48
C VAL A 76 -4.58 -13.15 13.13
N LYS A 77 -3.95 -14.27 13.52
CA LYS A 77 -4.62 -15.40 14.17
C LYS A 77 -5.29 -15.01 15.49
N PHE A 78 -4.64 -14.18 16.30
CA PHE A 78 -5.15 -13.78 17.62
C PHE A 78 -5.95 -12.48 17.64
N THR A 79 -6.06 -11.78 16.50
CA THR A 79 -6.88 -10.56 16.41
C THR A 79 -8.38 -10.91 16.40
N PRO A 80 -9.20 -10.41 17.35
CA PRO A 80 -10.60 -10.81 17.50
C PRO A 80 -11.55 -10.10 16.52
N THR A 81 -11.20 -10.04 15.23
CA THR A 81 -12.03 -9.39 14.20
C THR A 81 -12.33 -10.35 13.05
N ARG A 82 -13.53 -10.21 12.45
CA ARG A 82 -13.88 -10.94 11.23
C ARG A 82 -12.91 -10.66 10.07
N ALA A 83 -12.39 -9.43 9.99
CA ALA A 83 -11.44 -9.04 8.95
C ALA A 83 -10.14 -9.85 9.06
N ALA A 84 -9.66 -10.10 10.29
CA ALA A 84 -8.45 -10.89 10.52
C ALA A 84 -8.57 -12.31 9.94
N ARG A 85 -9.67 -13.03 10.22
CA ARG A 85 -9.92 -14.37 9.65
C ARG A 85 -9.91 -14.40 8.10
N LEU A 86 -10.33 -13.30 7.46
CA LEU A 86 -10.31 -13.20 6.00
C LEU A 86 -8.91 -12.84 5.47
N ILE A 87 -8.15 -12.02 6.20
CA ILE A 87 -6.77 -11.65 5.88
C ILE A 87 -5.83 -12.84 6.08
N GLU A 88 -6.06 -13.67 7.10
CA GLU A 88 -5.29 -14.89 7.38
C GLU A 88 -5.18 -15.78 6.15
N LYS A 89 -6.31 -16.03 5.48
CA LYS A 89 -6.38 -16.80 4.24
C LYS A 89 -5.54 -16.18 3.12
N VAL A 90 -5.50 -14.85 3.04
CA VAL A 90 -4.70 -14.13 2.02
C VAL A 90 -3.21 -14.22 2.34
N VAL A 91 -2.82 -14.12 3.62
CA VAL A 91 -1.43 -14.27 4.05
C VAL A 91 -0.94 -15.71 3.81
N LEU A 92 -1.75 -16.72 4.13
CA LEU A 92 -1.44 -18.12 3.84
C LEU A 92 -1.30 -18.38 2.33
N SER A 93 -2.18 -17.80 1.52
CA SER A 93 -2.04 -17.85 0.05
C SER A 93 -0.78 -17.14 -0.44
N ALA A 94 -0.39 -16.02 0.18
CA ALA A 94 0.84 -15.32 -0.15
C ALA A 94 2.08 -16.16 0.16
N LYS A 95 2.10 -16.85 1.33
CA LYS A 95 3.13 -17.82 1.70
C LYS A 95 3.25 -18.92 0.66
N ALA A 96 2.14 -19.58 0.32
CA ALA A 96 2.13 -20.65 -0.68
C ALA A 96 2.61 -20.18 -2.07
N ASN A 97 2.27 -18.96 -2.48
CA ASN A 97 2.76 -18.38 -3.73
C ASN A 97 4.28 -18.08 -3.69
N ALA A 98 4.81 -17.79 -2.51
CA ALA A 98 6.24 -17.53 -2.33
C ALA A 98 7.03 -18.82 -2.44
N GLU A 99 6.56 -19.87 -1.77
CA GLU A 99 7.15 -21.21 -1.82
C GLU A 99 7.05 -21.83 -3.23
N ASN A 100 5.86 -21.86 -3.83
CA ASN A 100 5.65 -22.61 -5.08
C ASN A 100 6.12 -21.90 -6.35
N THR A 101 6.06 -20.56 -6.40
CA THR A 101 6.39 -19.82 -7.63
C THR A 101 7.78 -19.23 -7.61
N ARG A 102 8.29 -18.84 -6.44
CA ARG A 102 9.59 -18.14 -6.30
C ARG A 102 10.61 -18.96 -5.51
N ASN A 103 10.21 -20.09 -4.93
CA ASN A 103 11.04 -20.94 -4.07
C ASN A 103 11.70 -20.14 -2.93
N TRP A 104 10.98 -19.15 -2.40
CA TRP A 104 11.44 -18.35 -1.27
C TRP A 104 11.17 -19.09 0.03
N ASP A 105 12.15 -19.04 0.93
CA ASP A 105 11.99 -19.61 2.26
C ASP A 105 11.08 -18.73 3.14
N ALA A 106 10.20 -19.38 3.90
CA ALA A 106 9.15 -18.71 4.67
C ALA A 106 9.70 -17.83 5.80
N GLU A 107 10.86 -18.19 6.36
CA GLU A 107 11.48 -17.47 7.47
C GLU A 107 12.04 -16.11 7.07
N ASN A 108 12.44 -15.97 5.80
CA ASN A 108 13.07 -14.76 5.27
C ASN A 108 12.07 -13.78 4.66
N LEU A 109 10.76 -14.07 4.74
CA LEU A 109 9.72 -13.23 4.13
C LEU A 109 9.24 -12.12 5.07
N ILE A 110 9.05 -10.94 4.48
CA ILE A 110 8.49 -9.75 5.13
C ILE A 110 7.27 -9.26 4.36
N VAL A 111 6.26 -8.78 5.09
CA VAL A 111 5.10 -8.10 4.51
C VAL A 111 5.50 -6.69 4.08
N HIS A 112 5.90 -6.54 2.81
CA HIS A 112 6.34 -5.25 2.25
C HIS A 112 5.18 -4.26 2.09
N ARG A 113 4.08 -4.69 1.45
CA ARG A 113 2.89 -3.84 1.25
C ARG A 113 1.63 -4.62 1.58
N ALA A 114 0.76 -3.99 2.35
CA ALA A 114 -0.56 -4.49 2.69
C ALA A 114 -1.56 -3.34 2.63
N TYR A 115 -2.52 -3.42 1.71
CA TYR A 115 -3.55 -2.40 1.52
C TYR A 115 -4.88 -3.01 1.07
N VAL A 116 -5.97 -2.26 1.27
CA VAL A 116 -7.31 -2.61 0.82
C VAL A 116 -7.88 -1.52 -0.04
N GLU A 117 -8.47 -1.92 -1.17
CA GLU A 117 -9.26 -1.05 -2.02
C GLU A 117 -10.75 -1.26 -1.78
N GLN A 118 -11.52 -0.18 -1.94
CA GLN A 118 -12.97 -0.28 -1.89
C GLN A 118 -13.49 -0.93 -3.17
N GLY A 119 -14.33 -1.96 -3.00
CA GLY A 119 -14.98 -2.67 -4.09
C GLY A 119 -16.37 -2.10 -4.44
N PRO A 120 -17.08 -2.76 -5.36
CA PRO A 120 -18.42 -2.36 -5.75
C PRO A 120 -19.36 -2.35 -4.54
N THR A 121 -20.09 -1.25 -4.38
CA THR A 121 -21.04 -1.08 -3.28
C THR A 121 -22.45 -1.34 -3.79
N ILE A 122 -23.10 -2.37 -3.24
CA ILE A 122 -24.44 -2.73 -3.67
C ILE A 122 -25.47 -1.92 -2.85
N PRO A 123 -26.31 -1.09 -3.48
CA PRO A 123 -27.30 -0.30 -2.78
C PRO A 123 -28.54 -1.12 -2.42
N ARG A 124 -29.12 -0.86 -1.24
CA ARG A 124 -30.45 -1.33 -0.85
C ARG A 124 -31.25 -0.15 -0.29
N ILE A 125 -32.55 -0.17 -0.51
CA ILE A 125 -33.49 0.81 0.00
C ILE A 125 -33.88 0.41 1.43
N ARG A 126 -34.04 1.38 2.33
CA ARG A 126 -34.61 1.19 3.66
C ARG A 126 -35.77 2.19 3.85
N PRO A 127 -36.99 1.73 4.15
CA PRO A 127 -38.08 2.63 4.50
C PRO A 127 -37.77 3.35 5.82
N MET A 128 -38.16 4.62 5.92
CA MET A 128 -38.06 5.45 7.12
C MET A 128 -39.41 6.11 7.44
N SER A 129 -39.50 6.76 8.61
CA SER A 129 -40.71 7.46 9.04
C SER A 129 -41.11 8.58 8.07
N MET A 130 -42.41 8.92 8.05
CA MET A 130 -42.98 10.01 7.24
C MET A 130 -42.74 9.84 5.72
N GLY A 131 -42.82 8.62 5.20
CA GLY A 131 -42.63 8.33 3.76
C GLY A 131 -41.19 8.55 3.26
N ARG A 132 -40.21 8.74 4.15
CA ARG A 132 -38.81 8.97 3.77
C ARG A 132 -38.11 7.67 3.37
N VAL A 133 -37.07 7.80 2.55
CA VAL A 133 -36.28 6.67 2.07
C VAL A 133 -34.80 6.85 2.42
N GLY A 134 -34.25 5.89 3.17
CA GLY A 134 -32.83 5.79 3.45
C GLY A 134 -32.12 4.79 2.53
N ARG A 135 -30.79 4.92 2.35
CA ARG A 135 -29.98 3.99 1.56
C ARG A 135 -29.03 3.16 2.45
N ILE A 136 -29.13 1.84 2.36
CA ILE A 136 -28.14 0.91 2.92
C ILE A 136 -27.06 0.64 1.89
N ARG A 137 -25.80 0.82 2.27
CA ARG A 137 -24.64 0.50 1.44
C ARG A 137 -24.06 -0.84 1.84
N LYS A 138 -24.28 -1.88 1.02
CA LYS A 138 -23.61 -3.17 1.21
C LYS A 138 -22.24 -3.12 0.52
N ARG A 139 -21.27 -2.57 1.26
CA ARG A 139 -19.89 -2.37 0.78
C ARG A 139 -19.17 -3.71 0.61
N THR A 140 -18.30 -3.77 -0.39
CA THR A 140 -17.30 -4.82 -0.55
C THR A 140 -15.92 -4.19 -0.63
N CYS A 141 -14.88 -4.99 -0.50
CA CYS A 141 -13.50 -4.55 -0.59
C CYS A 141 -12.61 -5.65 -1.18
N SER A 142 -11.48 -5.26 -1.72
CA SER A 142 -10.46 -6.16 -2.26
C SER A 142 -9.16 -5.96 -1.49
N THR A 143 -8.61 -7.04 -0.95
CA THR A 143 -7.41 -7.01 -0.12
C THR A 143 -6.20 -7.41 -0.96
N TYR A 144 -5.11 -6.65 -0.84
CA TYR A 144 -3.84 -6.89 -1.54
C TYR A 144 -2.69 -6.98 -0.55
N ILE A 145 -1.89 -8.04 -0.67
CA ILE A 145 -0.70 -8.28 0.14
C ILE A 145 0.47 -8.59 -0.80
N VAL A 146 1.62 -7.98 -0.52
CA VAL A 146 2.87 -8.19 -1.23
C VAL A 146 3.94 -8.57 -0.22
N LEU A 147 4.56 -9.72 -0.42
CA LEU A 147 5.69 -10.22 0.33
C LEU A 147 6.99 -9.98 -0.44
N THR A 148 8.08 -9.72 0.27
CA THR A 148 9.44 -9.65 -0.27
C THR A 148 10.39 -10.40 0.64
N GLU A 149 11.53 -10.83 0.10
CA GLU A 149 12.63 -11.27 0.94
C GLU A 149 13.18 -10.11 1.76
N LYS A 150 13.64 -10.43 2.98
CA LYS A 150 14.36 -9.51 3.84
C LYS A 150 15.71 -9.22 3.23
N GLN A 151 15.85 -8.06 2.58
CA GLN A 151 17.17 -7.55 2.22
C GLN A 151 17.84 -7.02 3.49
N GLU A 152 18.84 -7.75 3.98
CA GLU A 152 19.75 -7.22 4.99
C GLU A 152 20.47 -6.02 4.38
N LYS A 153 20.00 -4.82 4.74
CA LYS A 153 20.74 -3.60 4.40
C LYS A 153 22.10 -3.70 5.07
N GLN A 154 23.15 -3.65 4.26
CA GLN A 154 24.57 -3.59 4.64
C GLN A 154 24.87 -2.32 5.46
N THR A 155 24.35 -2.24 6.67
CA THR A 155 24.65 -1.14 7.61
C THR A 155 25.63 -1.58 8.70
N VAL A 156 25.96 -2.87 8.78
CA VAL A 156 26.90 -3.42 9.77
C VAL A 156 28.35 -3.36 9.26
N THR A 157 28.59 -3.54 7.96
CA THR A 157 29.93 -3.46 7.35
C THR A 157 30.54 -2.05 7.48
N ALA A 158 29.75 -0.99 7.24
CA ALA A 158 30.22 0.39 7.33
C ALA A 158 30.64 0.87 8.74
N LYS A 159 30.26 0.15 9.81
CA LYS A 159 30.71 0.45 11.19
C LYS A 159 32.03 -0.24 11.53
N LYS A 160 32.24 -1.48 11.07
CA LYS A 160 33.51 -2.21 11.28
C LYS A 160 34.71 -1.54 10.61
N ASP A 161 34.50 -0.93 9.44
CA ASP A 161 35.56 -0.23 8.70
C ASP A 161 35.97 1.12 9.33
N ASN A 162 35.12 1.69 10.21
CA ASN A 162 35.42 2.93 10.93
C ASN A 162 36.06 2.67 12.30
N GLU A 163 35.75 1.54 12.95
CA GLU A 163 36.39 1.13 14.21
C GLU A 163 37.87 0.74 13.98
N THR A 164 38.16 -0.02 12.92
CA THR A 164 39.54 -0.41 12.56
C THR A 164 40.46 0.75 12.19
N LYS A 165 39.92 1.85 11.64
CA LYS A 165 40.68 3.07 11.32
C LYS A 165 40.96 3.97 12.53
N LYS A 166 40.24 3.76 13.63
CA LYS A 166 40.39 4.52 14.88
C LYS A 166 41.46 3.92 15.79
N GLU A 167 41.77 2.64 15.63
CA GLU A 167 42.82 1.91 16.36
C GLU A 167 44.21 2.06 15.73
N THR A 168 44.30 2.52 14.47
CA THR A 168 45.56 2.71 13.73
C THR A 168 46.06 4.16 13.68
N LYS A 169 45.49 5.08 14.48
CA LYS A 169 45.89 6.49 14.55
C LYS A 169 46.15 6.96 15.97
#